data_AF-D8M6L5-F1
#
_entry.id   AF-D8M6L5-F1
#
_cell.length_a   1.000
_cell.length_b   1.000
_cell.length_c   1.000
_cell.angle_alpha   90.00
_cell.angle_beta   90.00
_cell.angle_gamma   90.00
#
_symmetry.space_group_name_H-M   'P 1'
#
loop_
_entity.id
_entity.type
_entity.pdbx_description
1 polymer ?
#
loop_
_entity_poly.entity_id
_entity_poly.type
_entity_poly.pdbx_seq_one_letter_code
_entity_poly.pdbx_strand_id
1 'polypeptide(L)'
;MEVGSLEEDYLLKVTRDNTQFLINHLFELPTENTDVGPVATLPARVSRIPREKPIPKKEETKWEKFARKNGIKKHKRERMVYDKDAKEWRPRWGYKVDFICCVVYL
;
A
#
# COMPACT_ATOMS: atom_id res chain seq x y z
N MET A 1 24.67 -9.64 -53.63
CA MET A 1 23.89 -8.46 -53.22
C MET A 1 22.98 -8.93 -52.10
N GLU A 2 23.37 -8.62 -50.86
CA GLU A 2 22.69 -9.11 -49.66
C GLU A 2 21.45 -8.25 -49.41
N VAL A 3 20.28 -8.87 -49.51
CA VAL A 3 18.97 -8.19 -49.43
C VAL A 3 18.63 -7.79 -47.97
N GLY A 4 19.32 -8.35 -46.97
CA GLY A 4 19.04 -8.10 -45.55
C GLY A 4 19.46 -6.72 -45.02
N SER A 5 20.50 -6.09 -45.58
CA SER A 5 21.05 -4.84 -45.03
C SER A 5 20.12 -3.64 -45.19
N LEU A 6 19.33 -3.59 -46.27
CA LEU A 6 18.40 -2.49 -46.55
C LEU A 6 17.21 -2.46 -45.58
N GLU A 7 16.74 -3.64 -45.14
CA GLU A 7 15.64 -3.77 -44.20
C GLU A 7 16.07 -3.38 -42.78
N GLU A 8 17.27 -3.81 -42.36
CA GLU A 8 17.86 -3.43 -41.08
C GLU A 8 18.12 -1.93 -40.98
N ASP A 9 18.69 -1.32 -42.02
CA ASP A 9 18.92 0.13 -42.08
C ASP A 9 17.61 0.94 -41.99
N TYR A 10 16.55 0.43 -42.61
CA TYR A 10 15.23 1.05 -42.53
C TYR A 10 14.65 0.96 -41.11
N LEU A 11 14.67 -0.23 -40.50
CA LEU A 11 14.21 -0.45 -39.13
C LEU A 11 15.00 0.40 -38.12
N LEU A 12 16.32 0.53 -38.30
CA LEU A 12 17.17 1.36 -37.45
C LEU A 12 16.80 2.84 -37.54
N LYS A 13 16.56 3.37 -38.75
CA LYS A 13 16.14 4.76 -38.94
C LYS A 13 14.81 5.04 -38.24
N VAL A 14 13.81 4.21 -38.47
CA VAL A 14 12.48 4.37 -37.86
C VAL A 14 12.55 4.26 -36.34
N THR A 15 13.32 3.30 -35.83
CA THR A 15 13.47 3.11 -34.37
C THR A 15 14.19 4.30 -33.75
N ARG A 16 15.27 4.80 -34.37
CA ARG A 16 16.02 5.98 -33.91
C ARG A 16 15.12 7.22 -33.81
N ASP A 17 14.28 7.46 -34.80
CA ASP A 17 13.42 8.65 -34.83
C ASP A 17 12.36 8.58 -33.71
N ASN A 18 11.78 7.39 -33.49
CA ASN A 18 10.82 7.15 -32.40
C ASN A 18 11.47 7.23 -31.01
N THR A 19 12.68 6.70 -30.83
CA THR A 19 13.39 6.79 -29.54
C THR A 19 13.81 8.22 -29.24
N GLN A 20 14.24 8.98 -30.25
CA GLN A 20 14.52 10.41 -30.08
C GLN A 20 13.28 11.16 -29.58
N PHE A 21 12.12 10.91 -30.17
CA PHE A 21 10.85 11.50 -29.75
C PHE A 21 10.51 11.15 -28.30
N LEU A 22 10.69 9.88 -27.91
CA LEU A 22 10.45 9.41 -26.54
C LEU A 22 11.38 10.10 -25.53
N ILE A 23 12.67 10.22 -25.85
CA ILE A 23 13.67 10.84 -24.99
C ILE A 23 13.39 12.33 -24.81
N ASN A 24 13.01 13.03 -25.89
CA ASN A 24 12.65 14.44 -25.82
C ASN A 24 11.50 14.66 -24.82
N HIS A 25 10.43 13.87 -24.91
CA HIS A 25 9.32 13.94 -23.96
C HIS A 25 9.69 13.56 -22.53
N LEU A 26 10.64 12.64 -22.35
CA LEU A 26 11.11 12.26 -21.02
C LEU A 26 11.82 13.44 -20.32
N PHE A 27 12.61 14.22 -21.06
CA PHE A 27 13.32 15.38 -20.53
C PHE A 27 12.45 16.64 -20.36
N GLU A 28 11.26 16.68 -20.97
CA GLU A 28 10.26 17.73 -20.73
C GLU A 28 9.55 17.58 -19.36
N LEU A 29 9.64 16.41 -18.72
CA LEU A 29 8.93 16.12 -17.46
C LEU A 29 9.56 16.85 -16.25
N PRO A 30 8.75 17.16 -15.23
CA PRO A 30 9.25 17.78 -14.00
C PRO A 30 10.26 16.85 -13.32
N THR A 31 11.46 17.39 -13.08
CA THR A 31 12.60 16.68 -12.50
C THR A 31 12.92 17.24 -11.12
N GLU A 32 13.02 16.35 -10.13
CA GLU A 32 13.40 16.66 -8.76
C GLU A 32 14.83 16.19 -8.51
N ASN A 33 15.66 17.07 -7.92
CA ASN A 33 17.03 16.71 -7.55
C ASN A 33 17.02 16.06 -6.16
N THR A 34 17.23 14.75 -6.11
CA THR A 34 17.40 13.98 -4.87
C THR A 34 18.88 13.75 -4.60
N ASP A 35 19.26 13.34 -3.39
CA ASP A 35 20.66 13.03 -3.02
C ASP A 35 21.31 11.96 -3.92
N VAL A 36 20.50 11.14 -4.60
CA VAL A 36 20.93 10.07 -5.52
C VAL A 36 21.06 10.56 -6.97
N GLY A 37 20.48 11.73 -7.30
CA GLY A 37 20.50 12.33 -8.64
C GLY A 37 19.15 12.94 -9.06
N PRO A 38 19.07 13.45 -10.30
CA PRO A 38 17.83 13.97 -10.88
C PRO A 38 16.84 12.84 -11.18
N VAL A 39 15.63 12.95 -10.64
CA VAL A 39 14.54 11.98 -10.83
C VAL A 39 13.34 12.68 -11.47
N ALA A 40 12.87 12.17 -12.61
CA ALA A 40 11.67 12.69 -13.28
C ALA A 40 10.39 12.05 -12.73
N THR A 41 9.33 12.85 -12.57
CA THR A 41 8.01 12.32 -12.18
C THR A 41 7.24 11.87 -13.41
N LEU A 42 7.01 10.55 -13.51
CA LEU A 42 6.27 9.95 -14.62
C LEU A 42 4.75 10.08 -14.44
N PRO A 43 3.99 10.30 -15.53
CA PRO A 43 2.54 10.29 -15.46
C PRO A 43 1.98 8.89 -15.16
N ALA A 44 0.72 8.83 -14.71
CA ALA A 44 0.04 7.57 -14.46
C ALA A 44 -0.08 6.75 -15.76
N ARG A 45 0.08 5.43 -15.64
CA ARG A 45 -0.03 4.49 -16.78
C ARG A 45 -1.45 4.53 -17.37
N VAL A 46 -1.54 4.75 -18.68
CA VAL A 46 -2.80 4.77 -19.44
C VAL A 46 -3.26 3.36 -19.82
N SER A 47 -2.33 2.43 -20.05
CA SER A 47 -2.65 1.07 -20.49
C SER A 47 -3.25 0.23 -19.36
N ARG A 48 -4.43 -0.37 -19.62
CA ARG A 48 -5.08 -1.32 -18.72
C ARG A 48 -4.42 -2.69 -18.91
N ILE A 49 -3.68 -3.15 -17.92
CA ILE A 49 -3.05 -4.47 -17.91
C ILE A 49 -3.80 -5.39 -16.94
N PRO A 50 -4.07 -6.66 -17.30
CA PRO A 50 -4.69 -7.60 -16.37
C PRO A 50 -3.80 -7.79 -15.14
N ARG A 51 -4.42 -7.81 -13.97
CA ARG A 51 -3.72 -8.11 -12.72
C ARG A 51 -3.35 -9.59 -12.69
N GLU A 52 -2.14 -9.90 -12.24
CA GLU A 52 -1.71 -11.27 -11.95
C GLU A 52 -2.55 -11.87 -10.80
N LYS A 53 -2.71 -11.11 -9.70
CA LYS A 53 -3.40 -11.55 -8.50
C LYS A 53 -4.74 -10.83 -8.33
N PRO A 54 -5.79 -11.55 -7.90
CA PRO A 54 -7.09 -10.94 -7.62
C PRO A 54 -6.96 -9.88 -6.52
N ILE A 55 -7.89 -8.94 -6.50
CA ILE A 55 -8.00 -7.96 -5.41
C ILE A 55 -8.26 -8.74 -4.12
N PRO A 56 -7.53 -8.49 -3.02
CA PRO A 56 -7.80 -9.15 -1.75
C PRO A 56 -9.23 -8.84 -1.33
N LYS A 57 -10.07 -9.88 -1.21
CA LYS A 57 -11.47 -9.75 -0.81
C LYS A 57 -11.53 -9.53 0.70
N LYS A 58 -12.09 -8.40 1.13
CA LYS A 58 -12.37 -8.16 2.54
C LYS A 58 -13.70 -8.82 2.90
N GLU A 59 -13.64 -10.07 3.30
CA GLU A 59 -14.82 -10.75 3.86
C GLU A 59 -15.01 -10.33 5.32
N GLU A 60 -16.25 -10.02 5.70
CA GLU A 60 -16.58 -9.74 7.08
C GLU A 60 -16.40 -10.99 7.93
N THR A 61 -15.65 -10.85 9.02
CA THR A 61 -15.50 -11.90 10.02
C THR A 61 -16.85 -12.24 10.65
N LYS A 62 -16.99 -13.45 11.20
CA LYS A 62 -18.21 -13.87 11.92
C LYS A 62 -18.57 -12.88 13.03
N TRP A 63 -17.56 -12.33 13.71
CA TRP A 63 -17.74 -11.32 14.76
C TRP A 63 -18.27 -10.00 14.20
N GLU A 64 -17.76 -9.50 13.07
CA GLU A 64 -18.25 -8.27 12.45
C GLU A 64 -19.71 -8.41 12.00
N LYS A 65 -20.10 -9.59 11.47
CA LYS A 65 -21.49 -9.89 11.14
C LYS A 65 -22.38 -9.86 12.38
N PHE A 66 -21.93 -10.45 13.48
CA PHE A 66 -22.63 -10.42 14.77
C PHE A 66 -22.73 -8.99 15.33
N ALA A 67 -21.63 -8.24 15.32
CA ALA A 67 -21.58 -6.86 15.81
C ALA A 67 -22.52 -5.95 15.02
N ARG A 68 -22.56 -6.09 13.68
CA ARG A 68 -23.50 -5.34 12.83
C ARG A 68 -24.96 -5.68 13.15
N LYS A 69 -25.29 -6.97 13.28
CA LYS A 69 -26.67 -7.42 13.61
C LYS A 69 -27.14 -6.87 14.96
N ASN A 70 -26.25 -6.82 15.94
CA ASN A 70 -26.57 -6.37 17.29
C ASN A 70 -26.30 -4.87 17.53
N GLY A 71 -25.90 -4.11 16.50
CA GLY A 71 -25.58 -2.69 16.63
C GLY A 71 -24.39 -2.38 17.54
N ILE A 72 -23.48 -3.33 17.75
CA ILE A 72 -22.32 -3.16 18.64
C ILE A 72 -21.28 -2.28 17.93
N LYS A 73 -21.10 -1.06 18.42
CA LYS A 73 -20.09 -0.11 17.92
C LYS A 73 -18.73 -0.40 18.56
N LYS A 74 -17.68 -0.42 17.73
CA LYS A 74 -16.29 -0.58 18.21
C LYS A 74 -15.78 0.74 18.77
N HIS A 75 -15.49 0.77 20.07
CA HIS A 75 -14.85 1.92 20.74
C HIS A 75 -13.38 1.63 21.04
N LYS A 76 -12.53 2.66 20.93
CA LYS A 76 -11.13 2.58 21.35
C LYS A 76 -11.09 2.48 22.88
N ARG A 77 -10.42 1.45 23.39
CA ARG A 77 -10.16 1.29 24.83
C ARG A 77 -8.69 1.60 25.11
N GLU A 78 -8.42 2.26 26.23
CA GLU A 78 -7.07 2.60 26.65
C GLU A 78 -6.34 1.39 27.23
N ARG A 79 -5.00 1.42 27.10
CA ARG A 79 -4.12 0.35 27.56
C ARG A 79 -3.97 0.33 29.09
N MET A 80 -3.89 1.50 29.71
CA MET A 80 -3.69 1.64 31.16
C MET A 80 -5.03 1.91 31.86
N VAL A 81 -5.22 1.31 33.03
CA VAL A 81 -6.38 1.50 33.89
C VAL A 81 -5.85 1.85 35.28
N TYR A 82 -6.43 2.88 35.89
CA TYR A 82 -6.05 3.29 37.24
C TYR A 82 -6.65 2.31 38.27
N ASP A 83 -5.78 1.76 39.11
CA ASP A 83 -6.15 0.86 40.19
C ASP A 83 -6.33 1.65 41.49
N LYS A 84 -7.53 1.58 42.07
CA LYS A 84 -7.90 2.34 43.28
C LYS A 84 -7.23 1.79 44.54
N ASP A 85 -6.93 0.49 44.57
CA ASP A 85 -6.37 -0.19 45.73
C ASP A 85 -4.85 -0.02 45.79
N ALA A 86 -4.19 -0.18 44.65
CA ALA A 86 -2.75 0.05 44.53
C ALA A 86 -2.35 1.51 44.25
N LYS A 87 -3.31 2.39 43.96
CA LYS A 87 -3.09 3.80 43.58
C LYS A 87 -2.11 4.01 42.41
N GLU A 88 -1.98 3.02 41.54
CA GLU A 88 -1.04 3.00 40.41
C GLU A 88 -1.76 2.77 39.07
N TRP A 89 -1.15 3.26 37.99
CA TRP A 89 -1.60 2.95 36.63
C TRP A 89 -1.08 1.58 36.23
N ARG A 90 -2.00 0.66 35.91
CA ARG A 90 -1.65 -0.71 35.54
C ARG A 90 -2.18 -1.06 34.16
N PRO A 91 -1.48 -1.93 33.41
CA PRO A 91 -1.98 -2.36 32.10
C PRO A 91 -3.26 -3.19 32.28
N ARG A 92 -4.14 -3.15 31.28
CA ARG A 92 -5.39 -3.94 31.28
C ARG A 92 -5.16 -5.45 31.10
N TRP A 93 -4.07 -5.84 30.46
CA TRP A 93 -3.69 -7.22 30.17
C TRP A 93 -2.16 -7.35 30.23
N GLY A 94 -1.63 -8.52 30.61
CA GLY A 94 -0.19 -8.79 30.69
C GLY A 94 0.36 -8.90 32.12
N TYR A 95 1.57 -8.38 32.35
CA TYR A 95 2.28 -8.48 33.64
C TYR A 95 1.75 -7.47 34.67
N LYS A 96 1.54 -7.93 35.92
CA LYS A 96 0.95 -7.16 37.06
C LYS A 96 -0.41 -6.52 36.74
N VAL A 97 -1.40 -7.36 36.42
CA VAL A 97 -2.81 -6.95 36.25
C VAL A 97 -3.59 -7.21 37.53
N ASP A 98 -4.00 -6.16 38.23
CA ASP A 98 -4.78 -6.27 39.48
C ASP A 98 -6.27 -5.93 39.28
N PHE A 99 -6.83 -6.31 38.14
CA PHE A 99 -8.27 -6.46 38.00
C PHE A 99 -8.56 -7.83 37.41
N ILE A 100 -9.19 -8.65 38.25
CA ILE A 100 -9.69 -10.00 38.00
C ILE A 100 -10.08 -10.18 36.52
N CYS A 101 -9.24 -10.94 35.81
CA CYS A 101 -9.52 -11.51 34.49
C CYS A 101 -10.54 -12.69 34.58
N CYS A 102 -11.18 -12.89 35.73
CA CYS A 102 -12.01 -14.05 36.05
C CYS A 102 -13.26 -13.68 36.88
N VAL A 103 -14.08 -12.75 36.40
CA VAL A 103 -15.52 -12.91 36.67
C VAL A 103 -16.34 -12.55 35.44
N VAL A 104 -16.36 -13.51 34.51
CA VAL A 104 -17.66 -13.95 33.98
C VAL A 104 -18.39 -14.52 35.19
N TYR A 105 -19.13 -13.68 35.93
CA TYR A 105 -20.15 -14.17 36.86
C TYR A 105 -21.21 -14.85 36.00
N LEU A 106 -21.20 -16.19 36.05
CA LEU A 106 -22.45 -16.96 36.13
C LEU A 106 -23.32 -16.40 37.26
#